data_AF-A0A9X1S4L0-F1
#
_entry.id   AF-A0A9X1S4L0-F1
#
_cell.length_a   1.000
_cell.length_b   1.000
_cell.length_c   1.000
_cell.angle_alpha   90.00
_cell.angle_beta   90.00
_cell.angle_gamma   90.00
#
_symmetry.space_group_name_H-M   'P 1'
#
loop_
_entity.id
_entity.type
_entity.pdbx_description
1 polymer ?
#
loop_
_entity_poly.entity_id
_entity_poly.type
_entity_poly.pdbx_seq_one_letter_code
_entity_poly.pdbx_strand_id
1 'polypeptide(L)' 'MTDPVLDKLAYSLDEFAAVVSLSKEYIRQQIAASKLTPSYAGAKPLILREEGERWLRSLPAERVS' A
#
# COMPACT_ATOMS: atom_id res chain seq x y z
N MET A 1 14.49 13.28 5.03
CA MET A 1 13.47 12.24 5.16
C MET A 1 13.43 11.54 3.81
N THR A 2 13.78 10.27 3.74
CA THR A 2 13.83 9.54 2.47
C THR A 2 12.41 9.11 2.13
N ASP A 3 11.79 9.76 1.15
CA ASP A 3 10.53 9.29 0.59
C ASP A 3 10.72 7.86 0.09
N PRO A 4 9.82 6.92 0.40
CA PRO A 4 9.93 5.57 -0.11
C PRO A 4 9.85 5.59 -1.64
N VAL A 5 10.99 5.35 -2.30
CA VAL A 5 11.05 5.30 -3.76
C VAL A 5 10.43 4.00 -4.23
N LEU A 6 9.24 4.10 -4.81
CA LEU A 6 8.55 2.98 -5.42
C LEU A 6 9.19 2.62 -6.79
N ASP A 7 10.33 1.92 -6.78
CA ASP A 7 11.09 1.47 -7.97
C ASP A 7 10.39 0.43 -8.88
N LYS A 8 9.39 -0.31 -8.39
CA LYS A 8 8.70 -1.40 -9.11
C LYS A 8 7.33 -0.95 -9.63
N LEU A 9 6.87 -1.54 -10.73
CA LEU A 9 5.53 -1.30 -11.29
C LEU A 9 4.41 -1.83 -10.38
N ALA A 10 4.67 -2.94 -9.68
CA ALA A 10 3.76 -3.52 -8.71
C ALA A 10 4.55 -4.14 -7.56
N TYR A 11 3.91 -4.18 -6.39
CA TYR A 11 4.47 -4.70 -5.15
C TYR A 11 3.61 -5.85 -4.65
N SER A 12 4.26 -6.91 -4.19
CA SER A 12 3.57 -7.88 -3.34
C SER A 12 3.13 -7.21 -2.02
N LEU A 13 2.16 -7.78 -1.32
CA LEU A 13 1.72 -7.25 -0.02
C LEU A 13 2.87 -7.08 1.00
N ASP A 14 3.82 -8.03 1.01
CA ASP A 14 4.99 -7.99 1.89
C ASP A 14 5.95 -6.86 1.51
N GLU A 15 6.22 -6.69 0.21
CA GLU A 15 7.11 -5.65 -0.29
C GLU A 15 6.51 -4.26 -0.09
N PHE A 16 5.22 -4.10 -0.36
CA PHE A 16 4.54 -2.82 -0.17
C PHE A 16 4.60 -2.40 1.30
N ALA A 17 4.27 -3.32 2.20
CA ALA A 17 4.35 -3.12 3.64
C ALA A 17 5.77 -2.70 4.09
N ALA A 18 6.81 -3.36 3.55
CA ALA A 18 8.20 -3.00 3.83
C ALA A 18 8.56 -1.60 3.30
N VAL A 19 8.19 -1.28 2.06
CA VAL A 19 8.52 0.01 1.43
C VAL A 19 7.86 1.17 2.17
N VAL A 20 6.59 1.05 2.56
CA VAL A 20 5.88 2.10 3.31
C VAL A 20 6.12 2.04 4.82
N SER A 21 6.96 1.11 5.29
CA SER A 21 7.26 0.89 6.72
C SER A 21 6.01 0.67 7.59
N LEU A 22 5.04 -0.11 7.10
CA LEU A 22 3.80 -0.46 7.82
C LEU A 22 3.67 -1.98 8.00
N SER A 23 2.89 -2.39 9.00
CA SER A 23 2.60 -3.81 9.23
C SER A 23 1.76 -4.40 8.10
N LYS A 24 2.05 -5.65 7.71
CA LYS A 24 1.23 -6.42 6.74
C LYS A 24 -0.24 -6.48 7.12
N GLU A 25 -0.52 -6.63 8.41
CA GLU A 25 -1.90 -6.62 8.93
C GLU A 25 -2.60 -5.30 8.68
N TYR A 26 -1.90 -4.16 8.87
CA TYR A 26 -2.48 -2.86 8.58
C TYR A 26 -2.81 -2.72 7.09
N ILE A 27 -1.88 -3.11 6.20
CA ILE A 27 -2.14 -3.09 4.75
C ILE A 27 -3.33 -3.99 4.39
N ARG A 28 -3.44 -5.19 4.99
CA ARG A 28 -4.61 -6.06 4.81
C ARG A 28 -5.91 -5.41 5.28
N GLN A 29 -5.89 -4.68 6.39
CA GLN A 29 -7.05 -3.93 6.87
C GLN A 29 -7.46 -2.83 5.90
N GLN A 30 -6.51 -2.12 5.29
CA GLN A 30 -6.81 -1.09 4.29
C GLN A 30 -7.43 -1.70 3.01
N ILE A 31 -6.96 -2.87 2.60
CA ILE A 31 -7.54 -3.65 1.50
C ILE A 31 -8.96 -4.09 1.86
N ALA A 32 -9.15 -4.68 3.05
CA ALA A 32 -10.46 -5.12 3.53
C ALA A 32 -11.45 -3.94 3.67
N ALA A 33 -10.96 -2.77 4.07
CA ALA A 33 -11.72 -1.53 4.14
C ALA A 33 -11.96 -0.86 2.77
N SER A 34 -11.56 -1.50 1.66
CA SER A 34 -11.65 -0.95 0.29
C SER A 34 -10.95 0.40 0.09
N LYS A 35 -9.98 0.74 0.96
CA LYS A 35 -9.18 1.97 0.88
C LYS A 35 -7.97 1.81 -0.04
N LEU A 36 -7.45 0.59 -0.13
CA LEU A 36 -6.35 0.20 -1.03
C LEU A 36 -6.85 -0.91 -1.95
N THR A 37 -6.76 -0.71 -3.26
CA THR A 37 -7.28 -1.67 -4.25
C THR A 37 -6.16 -2.55 -4.82
N PRO A 38 -6.02 -3.82 -4.39
CA PRO A 38 -5.05 -4.71 -5.00
C PRO A 38 -5.53 -5.21 -6.37
N SER A 39 -4.60 -5.41 -7.28
CA SER A 39 -4.76 -6.28 -8.46
C SER A 39 -4.40 -7.72 -8.08
N TYR A 40 -4.92 -8.72 -8.78
CA TYR A 40 -4.67 -10.12 -8.45
C TYR A 40 -3.99 -10.86 -9.60
N ALA A 41 -2.84 -11.46 -9.32
CA ALA A 41 -2.20 -12.46 -10.18
C ALA A 41 -2.53 -13.86 -9.62
N GLY A 42 -3.66 -14.41 -10.04
CA GLY A 42 -4.24 -15.61 -9.42
C GLY A 42 -4.70 -15.32 -7.99
N ALA A 43 -4.16 -16.03 -7.01
CA ALA A 43 -4.50 -15.84 -5.60
C ALA A 43 -3.64 -14.76 -4.89
N LYS A 44 -2.63 -14.20 -5.57
CA LYS A 44 -1.67 -13.27 -4.95
C LYS A 44 -2.10 -11.81 -5.20
N PRO A 45 -2.28 -11.00 -4.14
CA PRO A 45 -2.53 -9.58 -4.29
C PRO A 45 -1.23 -8.85 -4.67
N LEU A 46 -1.34 -8.00 -5.68
CA LEU A 46 -0.32 -7.09 -6.19
C LEU A 46 -0.85 -5.67 -6.07
N ILE A 47 -0.10 -4.81 -5.41
CA ILE A 47 -0.41 -3.40 -5.23
C ILE A 47 0.34 -2.66 -6.33
N LEU A 48 -0.41 -2.12 -7.30
CA LEU A 48 0.18 -1.31 -8.35
C LEU A 48 0.78 -0.05 -7.73
N ARG A 49 1.91 0.40 -8.28
CA ARG A 49 2.59 1.60 -7.81
C ARG A 49 1.64 2.81 -7.76
N GLU A 50 0.92 3.06 -8.86
CA GLU A 50 -0.01 4.20 -8.97
C GLU A 50 -1.09 4.18 -7.89
N GLU A 51 -1.61 3.00 -7.58
CA GLU A 51 -2.62 2.81 -6.54
C GLU A 51 -2.02 2.99 -5.14
N GLY A 52 -0.81 2.48 -4.91
CA GLY A 52 -0.06 2.71 -3.68
C GLY A 52 0.19 4.21 -3.44
N GLU A 53 0.61 4.95 -4.47
CA GLU A 53 0.80 6.40 -4.42
C GLU A 53 -0.52 7.14 -4.17
N ARG A 54 -1.60 6.75 -4.85
CA ARG A 54 -2.95 7.30 -4.63
C ARG A 54 -3.39 7.11 -3.19
N TRP A 55 -3.23 5.91 -2.65
CA TRP A 55 -3.60 5.60 -1.28
C TRP A 55 -2.78 6.40 -0.26
N LEU A 56 -1.46 6.49 -0.44
CA LEU A 56 -0.58 7.29 0.42
C LEU A 56 -0.99 8.77 0.44
N ARG A 57 -1.35 9.34 -0.72
CA ARG A 57 -1.84 10.72 -0.83
C ARG A 57 -3.23 10.93 -0.24
N SER A 58 -4.01 9.86 -0.11
CA SER A 58 -5.34 9.89 0.51
C SER A 58 -5.28 9.77 2.04
N LEU A 59 -4.11 9.48 2.62
CA LEU A 59 -3.97 9.40 4.07
C LEU A 59 -4.19 10.78 4.70
N PRO A 60 -4.85 10.85 5.87
CA PRO A 60 -5.05 12.12 6.55
C PRO A 60 -3.69 12.71 6.93
N ALA A 61 -3.50 14.01 6.62
CA ALA A 61 -2.29 14.74 6.99
C ALA A 61 -2.19 14.98 8.51
N GLU A 62 -3.32 14.93 9.20
CA GLU A 62 -3.42 15.08 10.65
C GLU A 62 -3.66 13.71 11.31
N ARG A 63 -3.03 13.49 12.47
CA ARG A 63 -3.25 12.27 13.26
C ARG A 63 -4.71 12.27 13.72
N VAL A 64 -5.51 11.38 13.13
CA VAL A 64 -6.86 11.10 13.63
C VAL A 64 -6.70 10.43 14.99
N SER A 65 -7.03 11.17 16.04
CA SER A 65 -6.87 10.75 17.43
C SER A 65 -8.12 10.08 17.99
#